data_AF-G0NVW4-F1
#
_entry.id   AF-G0NVW4-F1
#
_cell.length_a   1.000
_cell.length_b   1.000
_cell.length_c   1.000
_cell.angle_alpha   90.00
_cell.angle_beta   90.00
_cell.angle_gamma   90.00
#
_symmetry.space_group_name_H-M   'P 1'
#
loop_
_entity.id
_entity.type
_entity.pdbx_description
1 polymer ?
#
loop_
_entity_poly.entity_id
_entity_poly.type
_entity_poly.pdbx_seq_one_letter_code
_entity_poly.pdbx_strand_id
1 'polypeptide(L)'
;MLEYQGFSAEYAIVPSKTGRFNNHECLLEYLNGLDGFIRTKDLVANLPRNASGTLDCVWRLAVPSNFRIAFYVKEFTLKAPNQCAHNFVEVYSGDTSDKPLRRFCGLTANDVFSPSNEMFVRFYLSDVRSLNTTSISALFSSYTRLKNCTQEGLFACGDENCVPKSLACNGRPNCPYGRDERVCSVGQDTIVNFFASGFAPLVSIVLIVLIVVSLICSYTIRKNNCE
;
A
#
# COMPACT_ATOMS: atom_id res chain seq x y z
N MET A 1 -21.20 36.76 40.76
CA MET A 1 -20.42 35.66 40.18
C MET A 1 -21.43 34.59 39.82
N LEU A 2 -21.76 34.43 38.54
CA LEU A 2 -22.75 33.45 38.08
C LEU A 2 -22.02 32.13 37.85
N GLU A 3 -22.22 31.15 38.74
CA GLU A 3 -21.86 29.75 38.49
C GLU A 3 -22.90 29.18 37.52
N TYR A 4 -22.44 28.70 36.36
CA TYR A 4 -23.27 27.90 35.48
C TYR A 4 -22.98 26.43 35.77
N GLN A 5 -24.02 25.66 36.10
CA GLN A 5 -23.93 24.21 36.02
C GLN A 5 -23.73 23.86 34.54
N GLY A 6 -22.66 23.12 34.24
CA GLY A 6 -22.34 22.69 32.87
C GLY A 6 -23.41 21.76 32.29
N PHE A 7 -23.14 21.16 31.13
CA PHE A 7 -24.02 20.17 30.53
C PHE A 7 -23.37 18.79 30.51
N SER A 8 -24.22 17.75 30.59
CA SER A 8 -23.87 16.37 30.27
C SER A 8 -24.72 15.94 29.08
N ALA A 9 -24.10 15.26 28.12
CA ALA A 9 -24.77 14.75 26.94
C ALA A 9 -24.43 13.26 26.76
N GLU A 10 -25.46 12.45 26.55
CA GLU A 10 -25.32 11.08 26.09
C GLU A 10 -25.59 11.05 24.59
N TYR A 11 -24.73 10.35 23.84
CA TYR A 11 -24.92 10.14 22.42
C TYR A 11 -25.18 8.67 22.14
N ALA A 12 -26.05 8.41 21.17
CA ALA A 12 -26.30 7.08 20.64
C ALA A 12 -26.30 7.15 19.11
N ILE A 13 -25.79 6.11 18.47
CA ILE A 13 -25.89 5.98 17.02
C ILE A 13 -27.34 5.59 16.71
N VAL A 14 -28.09 6.50 16.09
CA VAL A 14 -29.49 6.27 15.71
C VAL A 14 -29.57 6.03 14.20
N PRO A 15 -29.99 4.83 13.74
CA PRO A 15 -30.27 4.59 12.34
C PRO A 15 -31.39 5.53 11.86
N SER A 16 -31.19 6.17 10.70
CA SER A 16 -32.24 7.02 10.09
C SER A 16 -33.55 6.24 9.85
N LYS A 17 -34.69 6.94 9.83
CA LYS A 17 -36.02 6.33 9.61
C LYS A 17 -36.60 6.64 8.23
N THR A 18 -35.94 7.50 7.45
CA THR A 18 -36.36 7.87 6.09
C THR A 18 -35.67 6.96 5.08
N GLY A 19 -36.46 6.17 4.35
CA GLY A 19 -36.03 5.22 3.30
C GLY A 19 -35.37 5.82 2.05
N ARG A 20 -34.44 6.77 2.22
CA ARG A 20 -33.37 7.07 1.25
C ARG A 20 -32.04 6.62 1.84
N PHE A 21 -32.01 5.35 2.19
CA PHE A 21 -30.79 4.69 2.60
C PHE A 21 -30.11 4.13 1.36
N ASN A 22 -29.02 4.76 0.94
CA ASN A 22 -27.88 3.91 0.61
C ASN A 22 -27.50 3.24 1.93
N ASN A 23 -28.10 2.07 2.18
CA ASN A 23 -27.77 1.15 3.28
C ASN A 23 -26.42 0.48 3.00
N HIS A 24 -25.53 1.24 2.37
CA HIS A 24 -24.24 0.82 1.87
C HIS A 24 -23.24 1.33 2.87
N GLU A 25 -23.01 0.53 3.90
CA GLU A 25 -21.87 0.71 4.77
C GLU A 25 -20.62 0.49 3.90
N CYS A 26 -20.02 1.60 3.45
CA CYS A 26 -18.80 1.60 2.67
C CYS A 26 -17.62 2.09 3.50
N LEU A 27 -17.50 1.51 4.70
CA LEU A 27 -16.27 1.52 5.49
C LEU A 27 -15.39 0.36 5.04
N LEU A 28 -14.20 0.66 4.54
CA LEU A 28 -13.19 -0.34 4.19
C LEU A 28 -12.02 -0.20 5.15
N GLU A 29 -11.69 -1.28 5.85
CA GLU A 29 -10.63 -1.28 6.86
C GLU A 29 -9.40 -2.06 6.38
N TYR A 30 -8.24 -1.41 6.46
CA TYR A 30 -6.93 -2.01 6.25
C TYR A 30 -6.18 -1.93 7.57
N LEU A 31 -6.38 -2.96 8.40
CA LEU A 31 -5.83 -3.00 9.75
C LEU A 31 -4.49 -3.73 9.78
N ASN A 32 -3.47 -3.07 10.32
CA ASN A 32 -2.11 -3.59 10.51
C ASN A 32 -1.35 -3.94 9.20
N GLY A 33 -1.77 -3.39 8.05
CA GLY A 33 -1.04 -3.52 6.80
C GLY A 33 0.16 -2.56 6.77
N LEU A 34 1.31 -2.99 6.24
CA LEU A 34 2.46 -2.10 6.05
C LEU A 34 2.30 -1.20 4.81
N ASP A 35 1.51 -1.62 3.83
CA ASP A 35 1.17 -0.85 2.64
C ASP A 35 -0.11 -1.40 1.99
N GLY A 36 -0.65 -0.67 1.01
CA GLY A 36 -1.79 -1.16 0.24
C GLY A 36 -2.35 -0.13 -0.74
N PHE A 37 -3.14 -0.60 -1.70
CA PHE A 37 -3.83 0.27 -2.64
C PHE A 37 -5.28 0.48 -2.23
N ILE A 38 -5.73 1.73 -2.27
CA ILE A 38 -7.15 2.07 -2.26
C ILE A 38 -7.55 2.58 -3.64
N ARG A 39 -8.72 2.17 -4.12
CA ARG A 39 -9.23 2.58 -5.43
C ARG A 39 -10.74 2.77 -5.36
N THR A 40 -11.26 3.74 -6.09
CA THR A 40 -12.72 3.95 -6.21
C THR A 40 -13.45 2.67 -6.61
N LYS A 41 -12.87 1.84 -7.49
CA LYS A 41 -13.47 0.56 -7.90
C LYS A 41 -13.73 -0.42 -6.74
N ASP A 42 -12.93 -0.34 -5.68
CA ASP A 42 -13.08 -1.19 -4.50
C ASP A 42 -14.35 -0.80 -3.71
N LEU A 43 -14.83 0.45 -3.87
CA LEU A 43 -16.14 0.91 -3.36
C LEU A 43 -17.29 0.45 -4.28
N VAL A 44 -17.08 0.50 -5.59
CA VAL A 44 -18.11 0.16 -6.60
C VAL A 44 -18.48 -1.31 -6.59
N ALA A 45 -17.54 -2.20 -6.26
CA ALA A 45 -17.78 -3.65 -6.21
C ALA A 45 -18.98 -4.04 -5.34
N ASN A 46 -19.25 -3.27 -4.28
CA ASN A 46 -20.29 -3.58 -3.31
C ASN A 46 -21.53 -2.66 -3.46
N LEU A 47 -21.55 -1.75 -4.43
CA LEU A 47 -22.65 -0.80 -4.64
C LEU A 47 -23.80 -1.43 -5.45
N PRO A 48 -25.07 -1.28 -5.01
CA PRO A 48 -26.23 -1.73 -5.78
C PRO A 48 -26.31 -1.05 -7.15
N ARG A 49 -26.72 -1.80 -8.19
CA ARG A 49 -26.83 -1.26 -9.57
C ARG A 49 -27.79 -0.08 -9.70
N ASN A 50 -28.77 0.02 -8.80
CA ASN A 50 -29.77 1.09 -8.74
C ASN A 50 -29.52 2.08 -7.59
N ALA A 51 -28.30 2.16 -7.08
CA ALA A 51 -27.94 3.13 -6.05
C ALA A 51 -28.27 4.56 -6.50
N SER A 52 -28.79 5.37 -5.59
CA SER A 52 -29.17 6.76 -5.86
C SER A 52 -28.87 7.64 -4.66
N GLY A 53 -28.74 8.95 -4.89
CA GLY A 53 -28.41 9.90 -3.83
C GLY A 53 -26.91 9.95 -3.53
N THR A 54 -26.56 10.34 -2.31
CA THR A 54 -25.20 10.61 -1.89
C THR A 54 -24.40 9.32 -1.67
N LEU A 55 -23.11 9.36 -1.99
CA LEU A 55 -22.14 8.34 -1.62
C LEU A 55 -21.16 8.95 -0.63
N ASP A 56 -20.99 8.34 0.53
CA ASP A 56 -20.07 8.81 1.57
C ASP A 56 -19.33 7.61 2.14
N CYS A 57 -18.14 7.36 1.62
CA CYS A 57 -17.35 6.18 1.92
C CYS A 57 -16.06 6.54 2.63
N VAL A 58 -15.60 5.64 3.49
CA VAL A 58 -14.41 5.87 4.29
C VAL A 58 -13.48 4.67 4.15
N TRP A 59 -12.22 4.93 3.83
CA TRP A 59 -11.15 3.97 4.08
C TRP A 59 -10.50 4.29 5.42
N ARG A 60 -10.48 3.31 6.33
CA ARG A 60 -9.69 3.37 7.56
C ARG A 60 -8.40 2.59 7.34
N LEU A 61 -7.29 3.30 7.40
CA LEU A 61 -5.95 2.77 7.20
C LEU A 61 -5.24 2.79 8.54
N ALA A 62 -4.79 1.63 9.01
CA ALA A 62 -4.04 1.50 10.25
C ALA A 62 -2.76 0.70 10.01
N VAL A 63 -1.63 1.29 10.38
CA VAL A 63 -0.31 0.66 10.38
C VAL A 63 0.12 0.37 11.82
N PRO A 64 1.14 -0.47 12.07
CA PRO A 64 1.64 -0.69 13.42
C PRO A 64 2.05 0.62 14.10
N SER A 65 1.88 0.71 15.42
CA SER A 65 1.95 1.96 16.20
C SER A 65 3.29 2.69 16.17
N ASN A 66 4.37 2.01 15.78
CA ASN A 66 5.70 2.59 15.62
C ASN A 66 5.92 3.26 14.25
N PHE A 67 4.92 3.21 13.36
CA PHE A 67 4.95 3.80 12.03
C PHE A 67 3.91 4.90 11.86
N ARG A 68 4.09 5.64 10.78
CA ARG A 68 3.22 6.70 10.28
C ARG A 68 2.72 6.33 8.89
N ILE A 69 1.70 7.02 8.40
CA ILE A 69 1.10 6.72 7.08
C ILE A 69 1.45 7.80 6.05
N ALA A 70 2.12 7.39 4.97
CA ALA A 70 2.26 8.16 3.74
C ALA A 70 1.20 7.71 2.74
N PHE A 71 0.56 8.66 2.07
CA PHE A 71 -0.52 8.45 1.13
C PHE A 71 -0.15 9.04 -0.22
N TYR A 72 0.19 8.16 -1.16
CA TYR A 72 0.68 8.53 -2.48
C TYR A 72 -0.45 8.46 -3.52
N VAL A 73 -0.88 9.60 -4.03
CA VAL A 73 -1.96 9.66 -5.03
C VAL A 73 -1.42 9.23 -6.39
N LYS A 74 -2.10 8.28 -7.03
CA LYS A 74 -1.72 7.75 -8.36
C LYS A 74 -2.68 8.20 -9.46
N GLU A 75 -3.96 8.22 -9.14
CA GLU A 75 -5.01 8.70 -10.04
C GLU A 75 -5.96 9.58 -9.25
N PHE A 76 -6.37 10.69 -9.85
CA PHE A 76 -7.38 11.57 -9.27
C PHE A 76 -8.15 12.26 -10.38
N THR A 77 -9.47 12.13 -10.35
CA THR A 77 -10.40 12.82 -11.24
C THR A 77 -11.71 12.98 -10.49
N LEU A 78 -12.33 14.15 -10.63
CA LEU A 78 -13.55 14.49 -9.91
C LEU A 78 -14.57 15.08 -10.87
N LYS A 79 -15.83 14.63 -10.78
CA LYS A 79 -16.93 15.31 -11.47
C LYS A 79 -17.07 16.73 -10.95
N ALA A 80 -17.14 17.72 -11.84
CA ALA A 80 -17.32 19.13 -11.52
C ALA A 80 -16.24 19.66 -10.53
N PRO A 81 -14.96 19.67 -10.94
CA PRO A 81 -13.87 20.15 -10.10
C PRO A 81 -14.11 21.60 -9.66
N ASN A 82 -13.58 21.94 -8.48
CA ASN A 82 -13.74 23.19 -7.73
C ASN A 82 -15.13 23.41 -7.10
N GLN A 83 -16.10 22.52 -7.32
CA GLN A 83 -17.38 22.53 -6.61
C GLN A 83 -17.29 21.70 -5.33
N CYS A 84 -16.51 22.18 -4.36
CA CYS A 84 -16.09 21.42 -3.18
C CYS A 84 -17.26 20.98 -2.27
N ALA A 85 -18.44 21.58 -2.39
CA ALA A 85 -19.64 21.15 -1.66
C ALA A 85 -20.26 19.86 -2.22
N HIS A 86 -19.98 19.52 -3.48
CA HIS A 86 -20.63 18.41 -4.18
C HIS A 86 -19.81 17.13 -4.09
N ASN A 87 -18.55 17.19 -4.51
CA ASN A 87 -17.69 16.03 -4.62
C ASN A 87 -16.33 16.39 -4.01
N PHE A 88 -15.75 15.48 -3.23
CA PHE A 88 -14.43 15.71 -2.64
C PHE A 88 -13.83 14.42 -2.08
N VAL A 89 -12.52 14.47 -1.84
CA VAL A 89 -11.80 13.50 -1.02
C VAL A 89 -11.14 14.24 0.14
N GLU A 90 -11.40 13.80 1.36
CA GLU A 90 -10.75 14.34 2.56
C GLU A 90 -9.86 13.29 3.19
N VAL A 91 -8.67 13.70 3.60
CA VAL A 91 -7.72 12.85 4.32
C VAL A 91 -7.57 13.40 5.72
N TYR A 92 -7.89 12.59 6.71
CA TYR A 92 -7.77 12.90 8.13
C TYR A 92 -6.61 12.10 8.72
N SER A 93 -5.85 12.73 9.62
CA SER A 93 -4.99 11.98 10.53
C SER A 93 -5.90 11.29 11.53
N GLY A 94 -5.64 10.04 11.91
CA GLY A 94 -6.45 9.35 12.92
C GLY A 94 -6.29 9.88 14.35
N ASP A 95 -5.76 11.10 14.52
CA ASP A 95 -5.78 11.82 15.78
C ASP A 95 -7.14 12.49 16.01
N THR A 96 -7.36 13.10 17.17
CA THR A 96 -8.62 13.76 17.54
C THR A 96 -8.89 15.07 16.76
N SER A 97 -8.26 15.28 15.60
CA SER A 97 -8.43 16.48 14.80
C SER A 97 -9.74 16.44 14.02
N ASP A 98 -10.66 17.36 14.33
CA ASP A 98 -11.89 17.57 13.55
C ASP A 98 -11.64 18.10 12.12
N LYS A 99 -10.41 18.53 11.82
CA LYS A 99 -10.04 19.10 10.51
C LYS A 99 -9.26 18.10 9.67
N PRO A 100 -9.56 17.98 8.37
CA PRO A 100 -8.78 17.13 7.47
C PRO A 100 -7.37 17.71 7.27
N LEU A 101 -6.36 16.83 7.20
CA LEU A 101 -5.00 17.17 6.75
C LEU A 101 -5.03 17.78 5.34
N ARG A 102 -5.93 17.25 4.49
CA ARG A 102 -6.12 17.73 3.13
C ARG A 102 -7.54 17.46 2.64
N ARG A 103 -8.09 18.43 1.90
CA ARG A 103 -9.30 18.28 1.10
C ARG A 103 -8.96 18.45 -0.38
N PHE A 104 -9.34 17.48 -1.18
CA PHE A 104 -9.20 17.47 -2.63
C PHE A 104 -10.58 17.66 -3.26
N CYS A 105 -10.77 18.78 -3.94
CA CYS A 105 -11.94 19.04 -4.76
C CYS A 105 -11.60 19.70 -6.09
N GLY A 106 -10.31 19.91 -6.39
CA GLY A 106 -9.84 20.57 -7.61
C GLY A 106 -9.52 19.58 -8.74
N LEU A 107 -8.54 19.95 -9.56
CA LEU A 107 -8.05 19.12 -10.67
C LEU A 107 -6.91 18.17 -10.28
N THR A 108 -6.21 18.49 -9.19
CA THR A 108 -5.02 17.76 -8.75
C THR A 108 -5.14 17.38 -7.27
N ALA A 109 -4.47 16.28 -6.92
CA ALA A 109 -4.33 15.82 -5.55
C ALA A 109 -2.87 15.42 -5.31
N ASN A 110 -2.26 16.01 -4.30
CA ASN A 110 -0.87 15.76 -3.92
C ASN A 110 -0.79 14.68 -2.84
N ASP A 111 0.39 14.09 -2.69
CA ASP A 111 0.68 13.14 -1.63
C ASP A 111 0.49 13.75 -0.24
N VAL A 112 0.06 12.92 0.73
CA VAL A 112 -0.22 13.35 2.11
C VAL A 112 0.58 12.49 3.08
N PHE A 113 1.27 13.12 4.02
CA PHE A 113 2.02 12.45 5.07
C PHE A 113 1.34 12.71 6.41
N SER A 114 0.77 11.68 7.02
CA SER A 114 0.17 11.74 8.35
C SER A 114 1.25 11.54 9.41
N PRO A 115 1.19 12.27 10.54
CA PRO A 115 2.03 12.00 11.71
C PRO A 115 1.53 10.82 12.56
N SER A 116 0.30 10.34 12.32
CA SER A 116 -0.35 9.26 13.06
C SER A 116 -0.15 7.89 12.37
N ASN A 117 -0.30 6.81 13.14
CA ASN A 117 -0.34 5.42 12.66
C ASN A 117 -1.74 5.03 12.13
N GLU A 118 -2.71 5.94 12.20
CA GLU A 118 -4.02 5.82 11.59
C GLU A 118 -4.31 6.97 10.63
N MET A 119 -5.11 6.70 9.60
CA MET A 119 -5.55 7.66 8.60
C MET A 119 -6.94 7.28 8.11
N PHE A 120 -7.81 8.27 7.97
CA PHE A 120 -9.13 8.11 7.38
C PHE A 120 -9.21 8.87 6.07
N VAL A 121 -9.60 8.19 5.00
CA VAL A 121 -9.81 8.79 3.68
C VAL A 121 -11.30 8.76 3.39
N ARG A 122 -11.95 9.92 3.45
CA ARG A 122 -13.37 10.09 3.16
C ARG A 122 -13.56 10.47 1.71
N PHE A 123 -14.30 9.65 0.96
CA PHE A 123 -14.68 9.87 -0.42
C PHE A 123 -16.17 10.21 -0.48
N TYR A 124 -16.48 11.45 -0.85
CA TYR A 124 -17.85 11.95 -0.86
C TYR A 124 -18.28 12.36 -2.26
N LEU A 125 -19.48 11.93 -2.64
CA LEU A 125 -20.21 12.39 -3.82
C LEU A 125 -21.64 12.76 -3.44
N SER A 126 -22.06 13.94 -3.86
CA SER A 126 -23.45 14.39 -3.72
C SER A 126 -24.43 13.54 -4.54
N ASP A 127 -23.94 12.93 -5.62
CA ASP A 127 -24.69 12.01 -6.48
C ASP A 127 -23.79 10.85 -6.92
N VAL A 128 -24.15 9.62 -6.53
CA VAL A 128 -23.45 8.37 -6.86
C VAL A 128 -23.24 8.17 -8.37
N ARG A 129 -24.09 8.76 -9.23
CA ARG A 129 -23.87 8.75 -10.70
C ARG A 129 -22.57 9.42 -11.13
N SER A 130 -22.00 10.27 -10.29
CA SER A 130 -20.72 10.93 -10.52
C SER A 130 -19.53 9.97 -10.52
N LEU A 131 -19.70 8.72 -10.08
CA LEU A 131 -18.69 7.66 -10.18
C LEU A 131 -18.22 7.39 -11.61
N ASN A 132 -19.08 7.62 -12.62
CA ASN A 132 -18.72 7.41 -14.03
C ASN A 132 -17.57 8.33 -14.51
N THR A 133 -17.34 9.45 -13.83
CA THR A 133 -16.31 10.41 -14.18
C THR A 133 -15.51 10.87 -12.95
N THR A 134 -15.54 10.09 -11.88
CA THR A 134 -14.79 10.35 -10.65
C THR A 134 -14.00 9.11 -10.29
N SER A 135 -12.71 9.27 -10.09
CA SER A 135 -11.80 8.18 -9.76
C SER A 135 -10.72 8.70 -8.82
N ILE A 136 -10.40 7.92 -7.80
CA ILE A 136 -9.18 8.06 -7.01
C ILE A 136 -8.52 6.70 -6.91
N SER A 137 -7.20 6.68 -7.09
CA SER A 137 -6.36 5.57 -6.67
C SER A 137 -5.13 6.09 -5.93
N ALA A 138 -4.76 5.39 -4.86
CA ALA A 138 -3.61 5.77 -4.05
C ALA A 138 -2.96 4.55 -3.42
N LEU A 139 -1.66 4.66 -3.19
CA LEU A 139 -0.86 3.72 -2.39
C LEU A 139 -0.67 4.34 -1.00
N PHE A 140 -1.14 3.67 0.04
CA PHE A 140 -0.73 3.99 1.39
C PHE A 140 0.49 3.16 1.77
N SER A 141 1.39 3.73 2.57
CA SER A 141 2.61 3.08 3.04
C SER A 141 2.95 3.49 4.45
N SER A 142 3.39 2.52 5.24
CA SER A 142 4.04 2.75 6.52
C SER A 142 5.42 3.36 6.30
N TYR A 143 5.74 4.38 7.09
CA TYR A 143 7.07 4.97 7.15
C TYR A 143 7.36 5.44 8.59
N THR A 144 8.62 5.63 8.92
CA THR A 144 9.04 6.26 10.17
C THR A 144 10.03 7.38 9.87
N ARG A 145 10.10 8.38 10.75
CA ARG A 145 11.02 9.50 10.61
C ARG A 145 12.20 9.33 11.55
N LEU A 146 13.36 8.93 11.02
CA LEU A 146 14.59 8.70 11.77
C LEU A 146 15.77 9.30 11.01
N LYS A 147 16.71 9.93 11.73
CA LYS A 147 17.94 10.48 11.12
C LYS A 147 18.77 9.40 10.45
N ASN A 148 18.81 8.21 11.06
CA ASN A 148 19.54 7.05 10.57
C ASN A 148 18.60 5.85 10.55
N CYS A 149 18.37 5.26 9.38
CA CYS A 149 17.61 4.01 9.22
C CYS A 149 18.46 2.78 9.59
N THR A 150 19.31 2.88 10.62
CA THR A 150 20.28 1.85 11.02
C THR A 150 19.67 0.73 11.85
N GLN A 151 18.40 0.85 12.23
CA GLN A 151 17.69 -0.23 12.90
C GLN A 151 17.49 -1.40 11.94
N GLU A 152 17.68 -2.63 12.43
CA GLU A 152 17.42 -3.83 11.65
C GLU A 152 15.97 -3.81 11.12
N GLY A 153 15.81 -4.10 9.83
CA GLY A 153 14.49 -4.16 9.19
C GLY A 153 13.96 -2.84 8.64
N LEU A 154 14.75 -1.77 8.56
CA LEU A 154 14.39 -0.53 7.85
C LEU A 154 15.22 -0.32 6.57
N PHE A 155 14.65 0.44 5.64
CA PHE A 155 15.25 0.90 4.39
C PHE A 155 15.16 2.42 4.30
N ALA A 156 16.24 3.08 3.87
CA ALA A 156 16.31 4.54 3.79
C ALA A 156 15.78 5.07 2.45
N CYS A 157 14.79 5.95 2.49
CA CYS A 157 14.26 6.61 1.29
C CYS A 157 15.16 7.74 0.75
N GLY A 158 16.31 8.01 1.40
CA GLY A 158 17.29 9.04 1.02
C GLY A 158 17.28 10.29 1.90
N ASP A 159 16.21 10.51 2.68
CA ASP A 159 16.07 11.57 3.67
C ASP A 159 15.92 10.97 5.08
N GLU A 160 15.43 11.74 6.06
CA GLU A 160 15.04 11.24 7.39
C GLU A 160 13.81 10.29 7.37
N ASN A 161 13.41 9.78 6.21
CA ASN A 161 12.26 8.88 6.04
C ASN A 161 12.75 7.45 5.80
N CYS A 162 12.27 6.53 6.61
CA CYS A 162 12.57 5.11 6.51
C CYS A 162 11.29 4.31 6.30
N VAL A 163 11.33 3.29 5.45
CA VAL A 163 10.24 2.31 5.28
C VAL A 163 10.71 0.94 5.80
N PRO A 164 9.80 0.02 6.16
CA PRO A 164 10.19 -1.37 6.43
C PRO A 164 10.96 -1.96 5.26
N LYS A 165 12.00 -2.74 5.53
CA LYS A 165 12.83 -3.39 4.50
C LYS A 165 12.04 -4.35 3.62
N SER A 166 10.94 -4.91 4.13
CA SER A 166 9.99 -5.72 3.36
C SER A 166 9.22 -4.94 2.30
N LEU A 167 9.19 -3.61 2.40
CA LEU A 167 8.61 -2.72 1.39
C LEU A 167 9.63 -2.27 0.33
N ALA A 168 10.92 -2.51 0.55
CA ALA A 168 11.92 -2.24 -0.47
C ALA A 168 11.95 -3.38 -1.49
N CYS A 169 12.02 -3.05 -2.78
CA CYS A 169 12.09 -4.00 -3.87
C CYS A 169 10.90 -4.95 -3.96
N ASN A 170 9.71 -4.47 -3.60
CA ASN A 170 8.47 -5.24 -3.62
C ASN A 170 7.58 -4.92 -4.84
N GLY A 171 8.07 -4.10 -5.77
CA GLY A 171 7.34 -3.64 -6.95
C GLY A 171 6.38 -2.48 -6.69
N ARG A 172 6.41 -1.86 -5.51
CA ARG A 172 5.56 -0.73 -5.13
C ARG A 172 6.42 0.44 -4.67
N PRO A 173 6.19 1.66 -5.18
CA PRO A 173 6.99 2.82 -4.78
C PRO A 173 6.53 3.35 -3.42
N ASN A 174 7.02 2.75 -2.33
CA ASN A 174 6.75 3.13 -0.95
C ASN A 174 7.59 4.34 -0.49
N CYS A 175 8.69 4.64 -1.19
CA CYS A 175 9.45 5.89 -1.03
C CYS A 175 9.07 6.98 -2.06
N PRO A 176 9.34 8.27 -1.75
CA PRO A 176 9.28 9.34 -2.73
C PRO A 176 10.06 9.00 -4.01
N TYR A 177 9.43 9.21 -5.17
CA TYR A 177 9.98 8.88 -6.50
C TYR A 177 10.33 7.40 -6.73
N GLY A 178 9.86 6.49 -5.85
CA GLY A 178 10.10 5.05 -5.95
C GLY A 178 11.55 4.64 -5.79
N ARG A 179 12.32 5.35 -4.94
CA ARG A 179 13.76 5.06 -4.74
C ARG A 179 14.01 3.64 -4.24
N ASP A 180 13.12 3.15 -3.40
CA ASP A 180 13.08 1.79 -2.87
C ASP A 180 12.99 0.69 -3.93
N GLU A 181 12.63 1.04 -5.17
CA GLU A 181 12.50 0.09 -6.28
C GLU A 181 13.58 0.24 -7.36
N ARG A 182 14.47 1.24 -7.26
CA ARG A 182 15.44 1.55 -8.35
C ARG A 182 16.74 0.76 -8.27
N VAL A 183 17.18 0.44 -7.07
CA VAL A 183 18.46 -0.26 -6.81
C VAL A 183 18.16 -1.49 -5.98
N CYS A 184 17.44 -2.41 -6.62
CA CYS A 184 17.27 -3.73 -6.09
C CYS A 184 18.50 -4.52 -6.51
N SER A 185 19.38 -4.77 -5.53
CA SER A 185 20.25 -5.93 -5.65
C SER A 185 19.31 -7.13 -5.72
N VAL A 186 18.93 -7.51 -6.95
CA VAL A 186 18.52 -8.87 -7.26
C VAL A 186 19.51 -9.69 -6.49
N GLY A 187 19.04 -10.45 -5.50
CA GLY A 187 19.91 -11.33 -4.75
C GLY A 187 20.74 -12.01 -5.82
N GLN A 188 22.04 -11.72 -5.85
CA GLN A 188 22.94 -12.44 -6.72
C GLN A 188 22.69 -13.86 -6.30
N ASP A 189 21.98 -14.60 -7.16
CA ASP A 189 21.69 -15.99 -6.90
C ASP A 189 23.01 -16.57 -6.43
N THR A 190 22.98 -17.29 -5.31
CA THR A 190 24.16 -17.96 -4.75
C THR A 190 24.95 -18.70 -5.85
N ILE A 191 24.27 -19.08 -6.92
CA ILE A 191 24.75 -19.56 -8.22
C ILE A 191 25.75 -18.62 -8.92
N VAL A 192 25.46 -17.32 -9.09
CA VAL A 192 26.38 -16.37 -9.77
C VAL A 192 27.62 -16.11 -8.92
N ASN A 193 27.47 -16.02 -7.59
CA ASN A 193 28.60 -15.91 -6.66
C ASN A 193 29.42 -17.21 -6.58
N PHE A 194 28.79 -18.37 -6.77
CA PHE A 194 29.48 -19.65 -6.92
C PHE A 194 30.28 -19.70 -8.24
N PHE A 195 29.72 -19.24 -9.35
CA PHE A 195 30.43 -19.14 -10.63
C PHE A 195 31.53 -18.06 -10.64
N ALA A 196 31.38 -17.01 -9.86
CA ALA A 196 32.41 -15.99 -9.65
C ALA A 196 33.46 -16.40 -8.59
N SER A 197 33.23 -17.48 -7.84
CA SER A 197 34.21 -18.01 -6.90
C SER A 197 35.28 -18.81 -7.66
N GLY A 198 36.55 -18.69 -7.24
CA GLY A 198 37.68 -19.40 -7.85
C GLY A 198 37.59 -20.93 -7.82
N PHE A 199 36.56 -21.50 -7.19
CA PHE A 199 36.31 -22.95 -7.09
C PHE A 199 35.45 -23.50 -8.24
N ALA A 200 34.76 -22.67 -9.02
CA ALA A 200 33.99 -23.06 -10.20
C ALA A 200 34.77 -23.94 -11.22
N PRO A 201 36.03 -23.65 -11.57
CA PRO A 201 36.80 -24.51 -12.48
C PRO A 201 37.10 -25.89 -11.88
N LEU A 202 37.34 -25.99 -10.56
CA LEU A 202 37.61 -27.27 -9.91
C LEU A 202 36.37 -28.18 -9.89
N VAL A 203 35.20 -27.62 -9.59
CA VAL A 203 33.94 -28.37 -9.58
C VAL A 203 33.57 -28.84 -11.00
N SER A 204 33.84 -28.01 -12.01
CA SER A 204 33.63 -28.37 -13.42
C SER A 204 34.54 -29.52 -13.85
N ILE A 205 35.82 -29.53 -13.44
CA ILE A 205 36.75 -30.63 -13.74
C ILE A 205 36.29 -31.93 -13.08
N VAL A 206 35.87 -31.89 -11.82
CA VAL A 206 35.38 -33.09 -11.11
C VAL A 206 34.15 -33.69 -11.80
N LEU A 207 33.20 -32.86 -12.22
CA LEU A 207 32.02 -33.31 -12.96
C LEU A 207 32.39 -33.94 -14.31
N ILE A 208 33.31 -33.35 -15.06
CA ILE A 208 33.78 -33.90 -16.33
C ILE A 208 34.45 -35.26 -16.12
N VAL A 209 35.31 -35.40 -15.10
CA VAL A 209 35.95 -36.68 -14.77
C VAL A 209 34.92 -37.74 -14.42
N LEU A 210 33.91 -37.42 -13.61
CA LEU A 210 32.84 -38.36 -13.25
C LEU A 210 32.01 -38.79 -14.47
N ILE A 211 31.72 -37.88 -15.39
CA ILE A 211 31.03 -38.20 -16.65
C ILE A 211 31.88 -39.11 -17.52
N VAL A 212 33.17 -38.80 -17.69
CA VAL A 212 34.10 -39.62 -18.47
C VAL A 212 34.25 -41.01 -17.88
N VAL A 213 34.40 -41.14 -16.56
CA VAL A 213 34.45 -42.43 -15.87
C VAL A 213 33.15 -43.21 -16.06
N SER A 214 31.99 -42.54 -15.96
CA SER A 214 30.68 -43.18 -16.18
C SER A 214 30.51 -43.67 -17.63
N LEU A 215 30.96 -42.90 -18.60
CA LEU A 215 30.94 -43.28 -20.03
C LEU A 215 31.91 -44.44 -20.31
N ILE A 216 33.11 -44.41 -19.74
CA ILE A 216 34.07 -45.51 -19.85
C ILE A 216 33.51 -46.78 -19.21
N CYS A 217 32.97 -46.70 -17.98
CA CYS A 217 32.32 -47.83 -17.32
C CYS A 217 31.17 -48.39 -18.17
N SER A 218 30.31 -47.53 -18.70
CA SER A 218 29.20 -47.93 -19.58
C SER A 218 29.71 -48.60 -20.86
N TYR A 219 30.80 -48.10 -21.45
CA TYR A 219 31.43 -48.67 -22.63
C TYR A 219 32.06 -50.05 -22.35
N THR A 220 32.77 -50.21 -21.23
CA THR A 220 33.33 -51.51 -20.82
C THR A 220 32.25 -52.54 -20.48
N ILE A 221 31.17 -52.14 -19.80
CA ILE A 221 30.04 -53.05 -19.52
C ILE A 221 29.38 -53.49 -20.82
N ARG A 222 29.21 -52.57 -21.79
CA ARG A 222 28.63 -52.89 -23.10
C ARG A 222 29.53 -53.80 -23.95
N LYS A 223 30.85 -53.75 -23.75
CA LYS A 223 31.83 -54.63 -24.41
C LYS A 223 31.88 -56.03 -23.78
N ASN A 224 31.78 -56.14 -22.46
CA ASN A 224 31.83 -57.42 -21.74
C ASN A 224 30.51 -58.23 -21.77
N ASN A 225 29.40 -57.63 -22.22
CA ASN A 225 28.12 -58.31 -22.46
C ASN A 225 27.94 -58.76 -23.93
N CYS A 226 29.01 -58.75 -24.73
CA CYS A 226 29.05 -59.27 -26.10
C CYS A 226 30.24 -60.24 -26.24
N GLU A 227 30.21 -61.33 -25.49
CA GLU A 227 30.89 -62.60 -25.77
C GLU A 227 29.91 -63.76 -25.53
#